data_AF-G1QA74-F1
#
_entry.id   AF-G1QA74-F1
#
_cell.length_a   1.000
_cell.length_b   1.000
_cell.length_c   1.000
_cell.angle_alpha   90.00
_cell.angle_beta   90.00
_cell.angle_gamma   90.00
#
_symmetry.space_group_name_H-M   'P 1'
#
loop_
_entity.id
_entity.type
_entity.pdbx_description
1 polymer ?
#
loop_
_entity_poly.entity_id
_entity_poly.type
_entity_poly.pdbx_seq_one_letter_code
_entity_poly.pdbx_strand_id
1 'polypeptide(L)'
;MVVMARLSEQESPDLVFDEEDLLYEEEIMRNQFSVKCWLRYIEFKQGARKPRLNQLYERALKLLPCSYKLWYRYLKARRAQVKHRCVTDPAYEDVNNCHERAFVFMHKMPRLWLDYCQFLVDQGCITHTRALYLRFLRSHPLPETAVRGYRRFLKLSPESAEEYIEYLKSSDRLDEAAQCLATVVNDERFVSKAGKSNYQLWHELCDLISQNPDKVQSLNVDAIIRGGLTRFTDQLGKLWCSLADYYIRSGHFEKARDVYEEAIRTVMTMRDFTQVFDSYAQFEESMIAAKVETTSELGREEEDDVDLELRLARFEQLISRRPLLLNSVLLRQNPHRVHEWHKRVALHQGRPREIINTYTEAVQTVDPFKATGKPHTLWVAFAKFYEDNGQLDDARIILEKATKVSFKQVDDLASVWCECSELELRHENYDQAFRLLRKATALPRRVEYFDGSEPVQNRVYKSLKVWSMLADLEESLGTFQSTKAVYDRILDLRIATPQIVINYAMFLEEHKYFEESFKADERGISLFKWPNVSDIWSTYLTKFIACYGGRKLERARDLFEQALDCPPKYAKTLYLL
;
A
#
# COMPACT_ATOMS: atom_id res chain seq x y z
N MET A 1 -43.91 -18.80 -1.38
CA MET A 1 -44.93 -17.77 -1.69
C MET A 1 -45.48 -18.10 -3.07
N VAL A 2 -46.80 -18.27 -3.14
CA VAL A 2 -47.55 -18.67 -4.33
C VAL A 2 -47.37 -17.63 -5.43
N VAL A 3 -46.86 -18.04 -6.60
CA VAL A 3 -47.06 -17.30 -7.86
C VAL A 3 -47.95 -18.19 -8.73
N MET A 4 -49.25 -17.99 -8.54
CA MET A 4 -50.30 -18.35 -9.48
C MET A 4 -50.10 -17.49 -10.73
N ALA A 5 -49.39 -18.02 -11.73
CA ALA A 5 -49.34 -17.43 -13.07
C ALA A 5 -50.18 -18.30 -14.02
N ARG A 6 -51.41 -17.82 -14.23
CA ARG A 6 -52.37 -18.11 -15.29
C ARG A 6 -51.91 -19.14 -16.35
N LEU A 7 -52.51 -20.33 -16.30
CA LEU A 7 -52.67 -21.16 -17.47
C LEU A 7 -53.59 -20.41 -18.44
N SER A 8 -53.02 -19.92 -19.54
CA SER A 8 -53.78 -19.55 -20.72
C SER A 8 -54.39 -20.83 -21.31
N GLU A 9 -55.71 -20.91 -21.31
CA GLU A 9 -56.47 -21.82 -22.16
C GLU A 9 -56.13 -21.49 -23.62
N GLN A 10 -55.15 -22.20 -24.17
CA GLN A 10 -55.05 -22.39 -25.61
C GLN A 10 -55.74 -23.72 -25.91
N GLU A 11 -56.87 -23.61 -26.59
CA GLU A 11 -57.69 -24.67 -27.15
C GLU A 11 -56.82 -25.83 -27.68
N SER A 12 -56.87 -26.96 -26.99
CA SER A 12 -56.31 -28.21 -27.53
C SER A 12 -57.21 -28.66 -28.69
N PRO A 13 -56.69 -28.82 -29.91
CA PRO A 13 -57.47 -29.34 -31.02
C PRO A 13 -57.94 -30.75 -30.68
N ASP A 14 -59.26 -30.92 -30.64
CA ASP A 14 -60.06 -32.12 -30.43
C ASP A 14 -59.29 -33.42 -30.12
N LEU A 15 -59.28 -33.81 -28.85
CA LEU A 15 -59.02 -35.19 -28.40
C LEU A 15 -60.21 -36.05 -28.84
N VAL A 16 -60.28 -36.38 -30.13
CA VAL A 16 -61.21 -37.40 -30.64
C VAL A 16 -60.65 -38.76 -30.25
N PHE A 17 -61.25 -39.37 -29.22
CA PHE A 17 -61.01 -40.76 -28.85
C PHE A 17 -61.83 -41.65 -29.78
N ASP A 18 -61.19 -42.63 -30.40
CA ASP A 18 -61.89 -43.66 -31.17
C ASP A 18 -62.49 -44.69 -30.16
N GLU A 19 -63.59 -45.39 -30.47
CA GLU A 19 -64.21 -46.37 -29.53
C GLU A 19 -63.23 -47.46 -29.07
N GLU A 20 -62.23 -47.78 -29.90
CA GLU A 20 -61.16 -48.73 -29.62
C GLU A 20 -60.14 -48.22 -28.57
N ASP A 21 -60.10 -46.92 -28.32
CA ASP A 21 -59.20 -46.29 -27.33
C ASP A 21 -59.74 -46.42 -25.91
N LEU A 22 -61.05 -46.59 -25.77
CA LEU A 22 -61.76 -46.55 -24.49
C LEU A 22 -61.22 -47.64 -23.53
N LEU A 23 -60.90 -48.82 -24.05
CA LEU A 23 -60.34 -49.93 -23.28
C LEU A 23 -58.96 -49.57 -22.67
N TYR A 24 -58.10 -48.92 -23.45
CA TYR A 24 -56.77 -48.51 -22.99
C TYR A 24 -56.84 -47.27 -22.09
N GLU A 25 -57.78 -46.35 -22.33
CA GLU A 25 -58.04 -45.20 -21.47
C GLU A 25 -58.57 -45.65 -20.09
N GLU A 26 -59.47 -46.63 -20.03
CA GLU A 26 -59.93 -47.22 -18.77
C GLU A 26 -58.79 -47.92 -18.01
N GLU A 27 -57.92 -48.66 -18.72
CA GLU A 27 -56.74 -49.28 -18.12
C GLU A 27 -55.75 -48.23 -17.56
N ILE A 28 -55.57 -47.11 -18.25
CA ILE A 28 -54.73 -46.00 -17.81
C ILE A 28 -55.36 -45.28 -16.63
N MET A 29 -56.67 -45.06 -16.64
CA MET A 29 -57.38 -44.43 -15.52
C MET A 29 -57.30 -45.28 -14.25
N ARG A 30 -57.34 -46.62 -14.38
CA ARG A 30 -57.15 -47.54 -13.26
C ARG A 30 -55.69 -47.59 -12.78
N ASN A 31 -54.72 -47.49 -13.69
CA ASN A 31 -53.29 -47.64 -13.39
C ASN A 31 -52.43 -46.50 -13.98
N GLN A 32 -52.68 -45.27 -13.53
CA GLN A 32 -52.10 -44.05 -14.11
C GLN A 32 -50.56 -44.00 -14.08
N PHE A 33 -49.94 -44.62 -13.07
CA PHE A 33 -48.48 -44.63 -12.88
C PHE A 33 -47.78 -45.86 -13.49
N SER A 34 -48.51 -46.75 -14.16
CA SER A 34 -47.93 -47.96 -14.76
C SER A 34 -47.35 -47.67 -16.14
N VAL A 35 -46.01 -47.66 -16.23
CA VAL A 35 -45.29 -47.51 -17.51
C VAL A 35 -45.72 -48.57 -18.55
N LYS A 36 -46.08 -49.78 -18.11
CA LYS A 36 -46.48 -50.87 -19.02
C LYS A 36 -47.82 -50.58 -19.72
N CYS A 37 -48.79 -50.01 -19.01
CA CYS A 37 -50.10 -49.65 -19.56
C CYS A 37 -49.96 -48.56 -20.63
N TRP A 38 -49.18 -47.52 -20.33
CA TRP A 38 -48.85 -46.48 -21.30
C TRP A 38 -48.12 -47.01 -22.54
N LEU A 39 -47.16 -47.92 -22.36
CA LEU A 39 -46.41 -48.50 -23.48
C LEU A 39 -47.29 -49.36 -24.40
N ARG A 40 -48.26 -50.12 -23.86
CA ARG A 40 -49.22 -50.89 -24.65
C ARG A 40 -50.12 -49.99 -25.48
N TYR A 41 -50.63 -48.92 -24.88
CA TYR A 41 -51.47 -47.96 -25.60
C TYR A 41 -50.69 -47.21 -26.70
N ILE A 42 -49.43 -46.87 -26.42
CA ILE A 42 -48.52 -46.30 -27.41
C ILE A 42 -48.23 -47.29 -28.54
N GLU A 43 -48.04 -48.58 -28.24
CA GLU A 43 -47.81 -49.65 -29.24
C GLU A 43 -49.02 -49.83 -30.16
N PHE A 44 -50.24 -49.81 -29.59
CA PHE A 44 -51.48 -49.83 -30.35
C PHE A 44 -51.59 -48.62 -31.30
N LYS A 45 -51.25 -47.42 -30.83
CA LYS A 45 -51.31 -46.19 -31.63
C LYS A 45 -50.12 -45.93 -32.56
N GLN A 46 -49.16 -46.85 -32.73
CA GLN A 46 -47.99 -46.65 -33.60
C GLN A 46 -48.35 -46.35 -35.08
N GLY A 47 -49.49 -46.84 -35.56
CA GLY A 47 -50.00 -46.57 -36.91
C GLY A 47 -50.78 -45.26 -37.07
N ALA A 48 -51.05 -44.53 -35.99
CA ALA A 48 -51.89 -43.34 -36.00
C ALA A 48 -51.16 -42.08 -36.52
N ARG A 49 -51.92 -41.00 -36.76
CA ARG A 49 -51.36 -39.70 -37.15
C ARG A 49 -50.31 -39.22 -36.12
N LYS A 50 -49.11 -38.87 -36.61
CA LYS A 50 -47.93 -38.48 -35.81
C LYS A 50 -48.23 -37.44 -34.70
N PRO A 51 -49.07 -36.40 -34.90
CA PRO A 51 -49.43 -35.46 -33.82
C PRO A 51 -50.20 -36.10 -32.65
N ARG A 52 -51.12 -37.03 -32.93
CA ARG A 52 -51.88 -37.76 -31.89
C ARG A 52 -50.96 -38.65 -31.06
N LEU A 53 -50.03 -39.34 -31.71
CA LEU A 53 -48.98 -40.12 -31.04
C LEU A 53 -48.14 -39.22 -30.11
N ASN A 54 -47.74 -38.03 -30.57
CA ASN A 54 -46.94 -37.10 -29.77
C ASN A 54 -47.73 -36.58 -28.56
N GLN A 55 -49.01 -36.25 -28.72
CA GLN A 55 -49.89 -35.86 -27.59
C GLN A 55 -50.01 -36.97 -26.54
N LEU A 56 -50.10 -38.22 -26.99
CA LEU A 56 -50.14 -39.37 -26.09
C LEU A 56 -48.86 -39.52 -25.26
N TYR A 57 -47.69 -39.37 -25.90
CA TYR A 57 -46.41 -39.33 -25.21
C TYR A 57 -46.31 -38.16 -24.23
N GLU A 58 -46.74 -36.96 -24.60
CA GLU A 58 -46.75 -35.79 -23.71
C GLU A 58 -47.67 -36.02 -22.51
N ARG A 59 -48.82 -36.66 -22.69
CA ARG A 59 -49.74 -37.03 -21.59
C ARG A 59 -49.10 -38.05 -20.65
N ALA A 60 -48.44 -39.07 -21.20
CA ALA A 60 -47.72 -40.06 -20.41
C ALA A 60 -46.56 -39.43 -19.62
N LEU A 61 -45.81 -38.50 -20.23
CA LEU A 61 -44.66 -37.84 -19.61
C LEU A 61 -45.04 -36.78 -18.58
N LYS A 62 -46.23 -36.17 -18.68
CA LYS A 62 -46.78 -35.30 -17.60
C LYS A 62 -46.99 -36.07 -16.30
N LEU A 63 -47.39 -37.34 -16.39
CA LEU A 63 -47.65 -38.19 -15.23
C LEU A 63 -46.40 -38.97 -14.77
N LEU A 64 -45.54 -39.36 -15.72
CA LEU A 64 -44.34 -40.17 -15.48
C LEU A 64 -43.06 -39.50 -16.06
N PRO A 65 -42.66 -38.33 -15.52
CA PRO A 65 -41.55 -37.55 -16.07
C PRO A 65 -40.18 -38.23 -15.93
N CYS A 66 -40.00 -39.16 -14.99
CA CYS A 66 -38.74 -39.85 -14.74
C CYS A 66 -38.57 -41.17 -15.54
N SER A 67 -39.52 -41.51 -16.43
CA SER A 67 -39.47 -42.78 -17.16
C SER A 67 -38.52 -42.72 -18.35
N TYR A 68 -37.33 -43.31 -18.21
CA TYR A 68 -36.34 -43.42 -19.29
C TYR A 68 -36.93 -44.09 -20.56
N LYS A 69 -37.71 -45.15 -20.39
CA LYS A 69 -38.26 -45.93 -21.52
C LYS A 69 -39.24 -45.10 -22.36
N LEU A 70 -40.06 -44.28 -21.71
CA LEU A 70 -41.01 -43.39 -22.39
C LEU A 70 -40.26 -42.26 -23.11
N TRP A 71 -39.33 -41.58 -22.42
CA TRP A 71 -38.49 -40.56 -23.03
C TRP A 71 -37.69 -41.07 -24.23
N TYR A 72 -37.01 -42.21 -24.09
CA TYR A 72 -36.20 -42.79 -25.17
C TYR A 72 -37.03 -43.14 -26.41
N ARG A 73 -38.19 -43.78 -26.23
CA ARG A 73 -39.11 -44.10 -27.35
C ARG A 73 -39.68 -42.84 -27.98
N TYR A 74 -40.08 -41.85 -27.17
CA TYR A 74 -40.62 -40.58 -27.66
C TYR A 74 -39.59 -39.81 -28.50
N LEU A 75 -38.38 -39.62 -27.97
CA LEU A 75 -37.30 -38.92 -28.68
C LEU A 75 -36.85 -39.66 -29.95
N LYS A 76 -36.85 -41.00 -29.94
CA LYS A 76 -36.60 -41.80 -31.15
C LYS A 76 -37.69 -41.58 -32.20
N ALA A 77 -38.95 -41.58 -31.79
CA ALA A 77 -40.08 -41.32 -32.69
C ALA A 77 -40.01 -39.90 -33.28
N ARG A 78 -39.77 -38.88 -32.44
CA ARG A 78 -39.64 -37.48 -32.86
C ARG A 78 -38.50 -37.26 -33.86
N ARG A 79 -37.31 -37.84 -33.62
CA ARG A 79 -36.20 -37.79 -34.59
C ARG A 79 -36.54 -38.46 -35.93
N ALA A 80 -37.24 -39.60 -35.89
CA ALA A 80 -37.67 -40.28 -37.12
C ALA A 80 -38.72 -39.46 -37.91
N GLN A 81 -39.55 -38.66 -37.24
CA GLN A 81 -40.54 -37.79 -37.90
C GLN A 81 -39.87 -36.64 -38.68
N VAL A 82 -38.69 -36.19 -38.24
CA VAL A 82 -37.99 -35.01 -38.76
C VAL A 82 -36.93 -35.37 -39.81
N LYS A 83 -36.47 -36.62 -39.88
CA LYS A 83 -35.41 -37.10 -40.80
C LYS A 83 -35.60 -36.78 -42.28
N HIS A 84 -36.84 -36.60 -42.75
CA HIS A 84 -37.16 -36.31 -44.16
C HIS A 84 -37.44 -34.82 -44.44
N ARG A 85 -37.25 -33.95 -43.46
CA ARG A 85 -37.49 -32.49 -43.56
C ARG A 85 -36.17 -31.74 -43.69
N CYS A 86 -36.22 -30.52 -44.19
CA CYS A 86 -35.07 -29.63 -44.24
C CYS A 86 -34.65 -29.22 -42.81
N VAL A 87 -33.35 -29.08 -42.57
CA VAL A 87 -32.78 -28.73 -41.26
C VAL A 87 -33.29 -27.37 -40.74
N THR A 88 -33.68 -26.46 -41.63
CA THR A 88 -34.24 -25.14 -41.30
C THR A 88 -35.73 -25.16 -40.92
N ASP A 89 -36.39 -26.32 -40.95
CA ASP A 89 -37.79 -26.47 -40.54
C ASP A 89 -37.91 -26.29 -39.00
N PRO A 90 -38.85 -25.48 -38.49
CA PRO A 90 -39.13 -25.34 -37.04
C PRO A 90 -39.30 -26.66 -36.29
N ALA A 91 -39.69 -27.73 -36.99
CA ALA A 91 -39.77 -29.07 -36.41
C ALA A 91 -38.44 -29.57 -35.81
N TYR A 92 -37.27 -29.14 -36.33
CA TYR A 92 -35.97 -29.46 -35.73
C TYR A 92 -35.78 -28.76 -34.39
N GLU A 93 -36.19 -27.49 -34.26
CA GLU A 93 -36.15 -26.74 -33.00
C GLU A 93 -37.09 -27.35 -31.95
N ASP A 94 -38.28 -27.79 -32.34
CA ASP A 94 -39.21 -28.48 -31.45
C ASP A 94 -38.62 -29.78 -30.88
N VAL A 95 -37.85 -30.52 -31.69
CA VAL A 95 -37.16 -31.74 -31.25
C VAL A 95 -35.98 -31.41 -30.34
N ASN A 96 -35.23 -30.34 -30.62
CA ASN A 96 -34.17 -29.85 -29.74
C ASN A 96 -34.75 -29.44 -28.36
N ASN A 97 -35.86 -28.69 -28.34
CA ASN A 97 -36.58 -28.33 -27.12
C ASN A 97 -37.09 -29.55 -26.36
N CYS A 98 -37.55 -30.59 -27.07
CA CYS A 98 -37.96 -31.85 -26.47
C CYS A 98 -36.79 -32.58 -25.78
N HIS A 99 -35.60 -32.58 -26.41
CA HIS A 99 -34.38 -33.11 -25.81
C HIS A 99 -33.96 -32.31 -24.56
N GLU A 100 -34.00 -30.97 -24.59
CA GLU A 100 -33.69 -30.14 -23.41
C GLU A 100 -34.66 -30.42 -22.25
N ARG A 101 -35.96 -30.56 -22.53
CA ARG A 101 -36.97 -30.96 -21.53
C ARG A 101 -36.67 -32.34 -20.94
N ALA A 102 -36.20 -33.28 -21.75
CA ALA A 102 -35.84 -34.60 -21.28
C ALA A 102 -34.68 -34.55 -20.27
N PHE A 103 -33.68 -33.68 -20.48
CA PHE A 103 -32.53 -33.58 -19.57
C PHE A 103 -32.85 -32.94 -18.22
N VAL A 104 -33.93 -32.16 -18.10
CA VAL A 104 -34.40 -31.66 -16.78
C VAL A 104 -34.62 -32.83 -15.81
N PHE A 105 -35.22 -33.92 -16.30
CA PHE A 105 -35.50 -35.11 -15.50
C PHE A 105 -34.43 -36.21 -15.65
N MET A 106 -33.84 -36.36 -16.84
CA MET A 106 -32.99 -37.49 -17.23
C MET A 106 -31.52 -37.11 -17.50
N HIS A 107 -30.98 -36.11 -16.80
CA HIS A 107 -29.59 -35.66 -16.98
C HIS A 107 -28.53 -36.77 -16.74
N LYS A 108 -28.83 -37.80 -15.94
CA LYS A 108 -27.88 -38.89 -15.61
C LYS A 108 -27.77 -40.00 -16.67
N MET A 109 -28.50 -39.92 -17.79
CA MET A 109 -28.61 -41.01 -18.76
C MET A 109 -27.73 -40.76 -20.01
N PRO A 110 -26.54 -41.39 -20.14
CA PRO A 110 -25.58 -41.03 -21.19
C PRO A 110 -26.09 -41.23 -22.61
N ARG A 111 -26.96 -42.23 -22.82
CA ARG A 111 -27.44 -42.55 -24.17
C ARG A 111 -28.24 -41.42 -24.78
N LEU A 112 -29.06 -40.71 -23.99
CA LEU A 112 -29.86 -39.58 -24.47
C LEU A 112 -28.97 -38.42 -24.91
N TRP A 113 -27.86 -38.18 -24.19
CA TRP A 113 -26.88 -37.17 -24.54
C TRP A 113 -26.16 -37.48 -25.85
N LEU A 114 -25.65 -38.70 -26.02
CA LEU A 114 -24.98 -39.12 -27.25
C LEU A 114 -25.92 -39.04 -28.46
N ASP A 115 -27.15 -39.50 -28.28
CA ASP A 115 -28.20 -39.48 -29.30
C ASP A 115 -28.57 -38.04 -29.72
N TYR A 116 -28.56 -37.08 -28.78
CA TYR A 116 -28.80 -35.67 -29.06
C TYR A 116 -27.59 -34.98 -29.70
N CYS A 117 -26.38 -35.27 -29.21
CA CYS A 117 -25.14 -34.78 -29.80
C CYS A 117 -25.03 -35.19 -31.27
N GLN A 118 -25.28 -36.48 -31.58
CA GLN A 118 -25.29 -36.96 -32.97
C GLN A 118 -26.34 -36.23 -33.81
N PHE A 119 -27.55 -36.03 -33.26
CA PHE A 119 -28.62 -35.34 -33.96
C PHE A 119 -28.27 -33.87 -34.28
N LEU A 120 -27.57 -33.18 -33.38
CA LEU A 120 -27.10 -31.81 -33.62
C LEU A 120 -25.88 -31.74 -34.56
N VAL A 121 -25.03 -32.77 -34.57
CA VAL A 121 -23.94 -32.90 -35.56
C VAL A 121 -24.52 -33.06 -36.96
N ASP A 122 -25.57 -33.88 -37.10
CA ASP A 122 -26.29 -34.08 -38.37
C ASP A 122 -26.97 -32.77 -38.86
N GLN A 123 -27.27 -31.82 -37.97
CA GLN A 123 -27.78 -30.48 -38.30
C GLN A 123 -26.68 -29.47 -38.69
N GLY A 124 -25.41 -29.78 -38.46
CA GLY A 124 -24.30 -28.85 -38.68
C GLY A 124 -24.15 -27.75 -37.62
N CYS A 125 -24.85 -27.85 -36.47
CA CYS A 125 -24.79 -26.88 -35.37
C CYS A 125 -23.57 -27.11 -34.47
N ILE A 126 -22.37 -26.81 -34.98
CA ILE A 126 -21.09 -27.17 -34.31
C ILE A 126 -20.87 -26.40 -32.98
N THR A 127 -21.35 -25.17 -32.85
CA THR A 127 -21.24 -24.40 -31.60
C THR A 127 -22.13 -24.98 -30.50
N HIS A 128 -23.38 -25.29 -30.84
CA HIS A 128 -24.37 -25.87 -29.93
C HIS A 128 -24.00 -27.28 -29.49
N THR A 129 -23.53 -28.13 -30.41
CA THR A 129 -23.00 -29.47 -30.08
C THR A 129 -21.86 -29.38 -29.06
N ARG A 130 -20.91 -28.45 -29.21
CA ARG A 130 -19.79 -28.29 -28.28
C ARG A 130 -20.25 -27.88 -26.89
N ALA A 131 -21.12 -26.89 -26.76
CA ALA A 131 -21.68 -26.48 -25.47
C ALA A 131 -22.41 -27.64 -24.77
N LEU A 132 -23.17 -28.42 -25.55
CA LEU A 132 -23.85 -29.60 -25.07
C LEU A 132 -22.87 -30.70 -24.62
N TYR A 133 -21.80 -30.95 -25.37
CA TYR A 133 -20.75 -31.89 -24.99
C TYR A 133 -20.08 -31.49 -23.67
N LEU A 134 -19.80 -30.20 -23.45
CA LEU A 134 -19.23 -29.73 -22.17
C LEU A 134 -20.21 -29.95 -21.01
N ARG A 135 -21.51 -29.69 -21.21
CA ARG A 135 -22.56 -29.97 -20.21
C ARG A 135 -22.71 -31.47 -19.92
N PHE A 136 -22.56 -32.31 -20.95
CA PHE A 136 -22.52 -33.76 -20.80
C PHE A 136 -21.32 -34.20 -19.96
N LEU A 137 -20.13 -33.64 -20.23
CA LEU A 137 -18.90 -33.97 -19.51
C LEU A 137 -18.92 -33.49 -18.04
N ARG A 138 -19.61 -32.39 -17.72
CA ARG A 138 -19.82 -31.95 -16.33
C ARG A 138 -20.81 -32.82 -15.55
N SER A 139 -21.80 -33.42 -16.23
CA SER A 139 -22.87 -34.18 -15.57
C SER A 139 -22.51 -35.66 -15.30
N HIS A 140 -21.44 -36.17 -15.92
CA HIS A 140 -21.02 -37.57 -15.78
C HIS A 140 -19.59 -37.67 -15.22
N PRO A 141 -19.31 -38.62 -14.32
CA PRO A 141 -17.99 -38.77 -13.70
C PRO A 141 -17.01 -39.49 -14.63
N LEU A 142 -16.62 -38.83 -15.73
CA LEU A 142 -15.65 -39.35 -16.70
C LEU A 142 -14.47 -38.37 -16.88
N PRO A 143 -13.54 -38.32 -15.90
CA PRO A 143 -12.51 -37.28 -15.81
C PRO A 143 -11.55 -37.29 -17.01
N GLU A 144 -11.12 -38.46 -17.47
CA GLU A 144 -10.16 -38.55 -18.59
C GLU A 144 -10.73 -38.06 -19.92
N THR A 145 -11.98 -38.43 -20.22
CA THR A 145 -12.65 -37.99 -21.45
C THR A 145 -13.00 -36.51 -21.37
N ALA A 146 -13.35 -36.01 -20.19
CA ALA A 146 -13.62 -34.59 -19.98
C ALA A 146 -12.36 -33.76 -20.22
N VAL A 147 -11.22 -34.16 -19.63
CA VAL A 147 -9.91 -33.53 -19.84
C VAL A 147 -9.53 -33.51 -21.32
N ARG A 148 -9.69 -34.62 -22.04
CA ARG A 148 -9.41 -34.66 -23.49
C ARG A 148 -10.35 -33.75 -24.29
N GLY A 149 -11.63 -33.71 -23.93
CA GLY A 149 -12.63 -32.83 -24.52
C GLY A 149 -12.27 -31.35 -24.33
N TYR A 150 -11.97 -30.96 -23.09
CA TYR A 150 -11.56 -29.61 -22.75
C TYR A 150 -10.23 -29.21 -23.39
N ARG A 151 -9.21 -30.08 -23.43
CA ARG A 151 -7.94 -29.79 -24.16
C ARG A 151 -8.17 -29.51 -25.64
N ARG A 152 -9.08 -30.24 -26.28
CA ARG A 152 -9.44 -29.99 -27.68
C ARG A 152 -10.24 -28.69 -27.84
N PHE A 153 -11.10 -28.38 -26.89
CA PHE A 153 -11.89 -27.15 -26.86
C PHE A 153 -11.01 -25.90 -26.68
N LEU A 154 -9.99 -25.98 -25.81
CA LEU A 154 -9.06 -24.88 -25.57
C LEU A 154 -8.23 -24.46 -26.78
N LYS A 155 -7.95 -25.40 -27.71
CA LYS A 155 -7.30 -25.07 -28.99
C LYS A 155 -8.13 -24.15 -29.88
N LEU A 156 -9.46 -24.14 -29.70
CA LEU A 156 -10.39 -23.35 -30.50
C LEU A 156 -10.82 -22.07 -29.78
N SER A 157 -11.03 -22.13 -28.46
CA SER A 157 -11.43 -20.98 -27.64
C SER A 157 -10.57 -20.87 -26.39
N PRO A 158 -9.41 -20.18 -26.46
CA PRO A 158 -8.53 -19.95 -25.32
C PRO A 158 -9.26 -19.29 -24.14
N GLU A 159 -10.17 -18.36 -24.44
CA GLU A 159 -10.98 -17.60 -23.47
C GLU A 159 -11.80 -18.45 -22.48
N SER A 160 -12.04 -19.73 -22.78
CA SER A 160 -12.77 -20.67 -21.92
C SER A 160 -11.89 -21.44 -20.93
N ALA A 161 -10.61 -21.09 -20.81
CA ALA A 161 -9.67 -21.74 -19.90
C ALA A 161 -10.13 -21.72 -18.44
N GLU A 162 -10.80 -20.66 -18.00
CA GLU A 162 -11.32 -20.53 -16.62
C GLU A 162 -12.34 -21.62 -16.28
N GLU A 163 -13.25 -21.91 -17.20
CA GLU A 163 -14.26 -22.96 -17.05
C GLU A 163 -13.62 -24.37 -16.97
N TYR A 164 -12.47 -24.55 -17.61
CA TYR A 164 -11.70 -25.77 -17.51
C TYR A 164 -10.96 -25.88 -16.18
N ILE A 165 -10.38 -24.77 -15.70
CA ILE A 165 -9.71 -24.69 -14.40
C ILE A 165 -10.70 -25.00 -13.28
N GLU A 166 -11.91 -24.44 -13.33
CA GLU A 166 -12.96 -24.72 -12.34
C GLU A 166 -13.38 -26.21 -12.37
N TYR A 167 -13.49 -26.79 -13.56
CA TYR A 167 -13.75 -28.23 -13.68
C TYR A 167 -12.62 -29.07 -13.08
N LEU A 168 -11.37 -28.72 -13.32
CA LEU A 168 -10.21 -29.44 -12.77
C LEU A 168 -10.13 -29.31 -11.24
N LYS A 169 -10.46 -28.13 -10.68
CA LYS A 169 -10.61 -27.93 -9.22
C LYS A 169 -11.69 -28.86 -8.65
N SER A 170 -12.85 -28.97 -9.32
CA SER A 170 -13.93 -29.87 -8.88
C SER A 170 -13.58 -31.36 -8.98
N SER A 171 -12.64 -31.71 -9.86
CA SER A 171 -12.21 -33.09 -10.11
C SER A 171 -10.95 -33.48 -9.32
N ASP A 172 -10.49 -32.63 -8.39
CA ASP A 172 -9.27 -32.80 -7.57
C ASP A 172 -7.97 -33.03 -8.37
N ARG A 173 -7.93 -32.60 -9.64
CA ARG A 173 -6.73 -32.67 -10.50
C ARG A 173 -5.98 -31.35 -10.50
N LEU A 174 -5.42 -31.03 -9.34
CA LEU A 174 -4.84 -29.72 -9.05
C LEU A 174 -3.54 -29.42 -9.82
N ASP A 175 -2.70 -30.43 -10.07
CA ASP A 175 -1.50 -30.32 -10.92
C ASP A 175 -1.81 -29.74 -12.30
N GLU A 176 -2.79 -30.33 -13.00
CA GLU A 176 -3.17 -29.85 -14.34
C GLU A 176 -3.86 -28.49 -14.28
N ALA A 177 -4.59 -28.20 -13.20
CA ALA A 177 -5.22 -26.90 -12.99
C ALA A 177 -4.14 -25.81 -12.82
N ALA A 178 -3.10 -26.08 -12.04
CA ALA A 178 -1.99 -25.18 -11.81
C ALA A 178 -1.20 -24.94 -13.10
N GLN A 179 -0.93 -25.98 -13.90
CA GLN A 179 -0.27 -25.83 -15.21
C GLN A 179 -1.08 -24.97 -16.16
N CYS A 180 -2.39 -25.22 -16.26
CA CYS A 180 -3.27 -24.44 -17.13
C CYS A 180 -3.35 -22.98 -16.67
N LEU A 181 -3.49 -22.74 -15.36
CA LEU A 181 -3.43 -21.39 -14.80
C LEU A 181 -2.09 -20.71 -15.09
N ALA A 182 -0.96 -21.40 -14.92
CA ALA A 182 0.36 -20.85 -15.22
C ALA A 182 0.53 -20.49 -16.71
N THR A 183 -0.04 -21.28 -17.63
CA THR A 183 -0.05 -20.92 -19.06
C THR A 183 -0.91 -19.69 -19.33
N VAL A 184 -2.12 -19.65 -18.78
CA VAL A 184 -3.07 -18.54 -18.93
C VAL A 184 -2.50 -17.23 -18.39
N VAL A 185 -1.83 -17.32 -17.24
CA VAL A 185 -1.22 -16.18 -16.55
C VAL A 185 0.00 -15.62 -17.28
N ASN A 186 0.77 -16.47 -17.97
CA ASN A 186 1.93 -16.03 -18.75
C ASN A 186 1.53 -15.44 -20.12
N ASP A 187 0.31 -15.69 -20.57
CA ASP A 187 -0.21 -15.15 -21.82
C ASP A 187 -0.79 -13.72 -21.61
N GLU A 188 0.00 -12.69 -21.95
CA GLU A 188 -0.43 -11.28 -21.84
C GLU A 188 -1.64 -10.92 -22.72
N ARG A 189 -1.97 -11.75 -23.71
CA ARG A 189 -3.10 -11.57 -24.63
C ARG A 189 -4.41 -12.19 -24.12
N PHE A 190 -4.36 -12.90 -22.99
CA PHE A 190 -5.53 -13.57 -22.45
C PHE A 190 -6.50 -12.55 -21.83
N VAL A 191 -7.75 -12.59 -22.30
CA VAL A 191 -8.86 -11.81 -21.73
C VAL A 191 -9.83 -12.77 -21.07
N SER A 192 -10.02 -12.59 -19.76
CA SER A 192 -10.97 -13.35 -18.95
C SER A 192 -12.41 -13.14 -19.42
N LYS A 193 -13.17 -14.22 -19.63
CA LYS A 193 -14.63 -14.14 -19.85
C LYS A 193 -15.37 -13.71 -18.58
N ALA A 194 -14.84 -14.02 -17.41
CA ALA A 194 -15.39 -13.59 -16.12
C ALA A 194 -14.99 -12.15 -15.74
N GLY A 195 -14.20 -11.46 -16.57
CA GLY A 195 -13.71 -10.11 -16.29
C GLY A 195 -12.66 -10.05 -15.18
N LYS A 196 -12.04 -11.19 -14.82
CA LYS A 196 -10.98 -11.24 -13.82
C LYS A 196 -9.73 -10.53 -14.33
N SER A 197 -9.08 -9.79 -13.44
CA SER A 197 -7.79 -9.19 -13.76
C SER A 197 -6.69 -10.25 -13.78
N ASN A 198 -5.63 -10.03 -14.57
CA ASN A 198 -4.46 -10.92 -14.58
C ASN A 198 -3.90 -11.14 -13.16
N TYR A 199 -3.88 -10.08 -12.35
CA TYR A 199 -3.51 -10.16 -10.93
C TYR A 199 -4.39 -11.11 -10.10
N GLN A 200 -5.71 -11.10 -10.31
CA GLN A 200 -6.62 -12.05 -9.61
C GLN A 200 -6.36 -13.50 -10.02
N LEU A 201 -6.09 -13.75 -11.30
CA LEU A 201 -5.70 -15.09 -11.78
C LEU A 201 -4.36 -15.53 -11.18
N TRP A 202 -3.43 -14.58 -11.00
CA TRP A 202 -2.16 -14.78 -10.32
C TRP A 202 -2.33 -15.17 -8.85
N HIS A 203 -3.22 -14.48 -8.13
CA HIS A 203 -3.59 -14.83 -6.76
C HIS A 203 -4.27 -16.19 -6.67
N GLU A 204 -5.21 -16.49 -7.56
CA GLU A 204 -5.86 -17.81 -7.59
C GLU A 204 -4.88 -18.94 -7.88
N LEU A 205 -3.83 -18.68 -8.67
CA LEU A 205 -2.75 -19.62 -8.89
C LEU A 205 -1.91 -19.80 -7.61
N CYS A 206 -1.51 -18.71 -6.96
CA CYS A 206 -0.73 -18.76 -5.72
C CYS A 206 -1.49 -19.46 -4.59
N ASP A 207 -2.77 -19.16 -4.40
CA ASP A 207 -3.63 -19.78 -3.40
C ASP A 207 -3.82 -21.27 -3.66
N LEU A 208 -3.99 -21.67 -4.92
CA LEU A 208 -4.12 -23.09 -5.27
C LEU A 208 -2.84 -23.85 -4.98
N ILE A 209 -1.69 -23.27 -5.31
CA ILE A 209 -0.38 -23.87 -5.07
C ILE A 209 -0.05 -23.91 -3.57
N SER A 210 -0.28 -22.81 -2.84
CA SER A 210 0.04 -22.70 -1.42
C SER A 210 -0.81 -23.65 -0.58
N GLN A 211 -2.06 -23.89 -0.96
CA GLN A 211 -2.94 -24.78 -0.21
C GLN A 211 -2.63 -26.27 -0.41
N ASN A 212 -2.04 -26.66 -1.54
CA ASN A 212 -1.85 -28.06 -1.93
C ASN A 212 -0.43 -28.39 -2.43
N PRO A 213 0.61 -28.30 -1.58
CA PRO A 213 1.97 -28.61 -2.02
C PRO A 213 2.18 -30.06 -2.49
N ASP A 214 1.54 -31.03 -1.83
CA ASP A 214 1.74 -32.46 -2.13
C ASP A 214 1.20 -32.89 -3.51
N LYS A 215 0.19 -32.16 -3.99
CA LYS A 215 -0.54 -32.42 -5.24
C LYS A 215 -0.05 -31.58 -6.42
N VAL A 216 0.95 -30.71 -6.22
CA VAL A 216 1.54 -29.88 -7.26
C VAL A 216 3.03 -30.19 -7.37
N GLN A 217 3.37 -31.27 -8.07
CA GLN A 217 4.76 -31.71 -8.23
C GLN A 217 5.39 -31.23 -9.54
N SER A 218 4.56 -30.82 -10.48
CA SER A 218 4.97 -30.57 -11.86
C SER A 218 5.49 -29.16 -12.15
N LEU A 219 5.37 -28.24 -11.18
CA LEU A 219 5.75 -26.84 -11.34
C LEU A 219 6.80 -26.44 -10.29
N ASN A 220 7.80 -25.67 -10.72
CA ASN A 220 8.73 -25.01 -9.80
C ASN A 220 8.02 -23.81 -9.16
N VAL A 221 7.33 -24.08 -8.05
CA VAL A 221 6.52 -23.11 -7.30
C VAL A 221 7.31 -21.85 -6.95
N ASP A 222 8.55 -22.01 -6.47
CA ASP A 222 9.43 -20.90 -6.08
C ASP A 222 9.73 -19.95 -7.26
N ALA A 223 10.07 -20.51 -8.42
CA ALA A 223 10.36 -19.73 -9.63
C ALA A 223 9.13 -18.99 -10.15
N ILE A 224 7.94 -19.60 -10.03
CA ILE A 224 6.69 -18.98 -10.42
C ILE A 224 6.43 -17.79 -9.51
N ILE A 225 6.30 -18.01 -8.19
CA ILE A 225 5.93 -16.96 -7.22
C ILE A 225 6.96 -15.82 -7.22
N ARG A 226 8.26 -16.12 -7.35
CA ARG A 226 9.31 -15.08 -7.55
C ARG A 226 9.12 -14.31 -8.86
N GLY A 227 8.73 -14.97 -9.94
CA GLY A 227 8.31 -14.30 -11.17
C GLY A 227 7.13 -13.35 -10.96
N GLY A 228 6.14 -13.74 -10.14
CA GLY A 228 5.03 -12.88 -9.73
C GLY A 228 5.46 -11.65 -8.94
N LEU A 229 6.37 -11.84 -7.98
CA LEU A 229 6.93 -10.74 -7.17
C LEU A 229 7.68 -9.70 -8.02
N THR A 230 8.30 -10.11 -9.13
CA THR A 230 8.94 -9.15 -10.06
C THR A 230 7.95 -8.41 -10.97
N ARG A 231 6.81 -9.04 -11.31
CA ARG A 231 5.82 -8.49 -12.24
C ARG A 231 4.79 -7.60 -11.55
N PHE A 232 4.42 -7.91 -10.31
CA PHE A 232 3.44 -7.16 -9.54
C PHE A 232 4.10 -6.45 -8.37
N THR A 233 4.30 -5.14 -8.50
CA THR A 233 4.79 -4.28 -7.41
C THR A 233 3.72 -4.00 -6.35
N ASP A 234 2.46 -4.29 -6.67
CA ASP A 234 1.32 -3.96 -5.85
C ASP A 234 0.88 -5.18 -5.02
N GLN A 235 0.82 -5.02 -3.69
CA GLN A 235 0.47 -6.06 -2.70
C GLN A 235 1.41 -7.27 -2.64
N LEU A 236 2.72 -7.00 -2.63
CA LEU A 236 3.76 -8.01 -2.45
C LEU A 236 3.56 -8.85 -1.18
N GLY A 237 2.93 -8.29 -0.13
CA GLY A 237 2.76 -8.97 1.15
C GLY A 237 1.99 -10.28 1.03
N LYS A 238 0.91 -10.31 0.25
CA LYS A 238 0.11 -11.53 0.04
C LYS A 238 0.88 -12.61 -0.69
N LEU A 239 1.65 -12.24 -1.72
CA LEU A 239 2.45 -13.19 -2.50
C LEU A 239 3.56 -13.80 -1.63
N TRP A 240 4.24 -12.99 -0.82
CA TRP A 240 5.22 -13.47 0.14
C TRP A 240 4.61 -14.41 1.19
N CYS A 241 3.44 -14.08 1.74
CA CYS A 241 2.71 -14.99 2.64
C CYS A 241 2.37 -16.31 1.92
N SER A 242 1.91 -16.27 0.67
CA SER A 242 1.57 -17.50 -0.07
C SER A 242 2.79 -18.39 -0.37
N LEU A 243 3.97 -17.80 -0.59
CA LEU A 243 5.22 -18.53 -0.76
C LEU A 243 5.67 -19.16 0.56
N ALA A 244 5.56 -18.42 1.66
CA ALA A 244 5.88 -18.94 2.98
C ALA A 244 4.93 -20.08 3.37
N ASP A 245 3.62 -19.91 3.18
CA ASP A 245 2.59 -20.93 3.43
C ASP A 245 2.88 -22.22 2.66
N TYR A 246 3.35 -22.11 1.42
CA TYR A 246 3.77 -23.27 0.63
C TYR A 246 4.92 -24.05 1.31
N TYR A 247 5.96 -23.36 1.79
CA TYR A 247 7.08 -24.00 2.49
C TYR A 247 6.68 -24.55 3.86
N ILE A 248 5.79 -23.86 4.59
CA ILE A 248 5.24 -24.31 5.87
C ILE A 248 4.50 -25.63 5.69
N ARG A 249 3.60 -25.70 4.71
CA ARG A 249 2.84 -26.93 4.42
C ARG A 249 3.69 -28.05 3.85
N SER A 250 4.77 -27.71 3.13
CA SER A 250 5.77 -28.68 2.65
C SER A 250 6.70 -29.19 3.76
N GLY A 251 6.54 -28.74 5.01
CA GLY A 251 7.37 -29.14 6.17
C GLY A 251 8.78 -28.53 6.20
N HIS A 252 9.09 -27.57 5.32
CA HIS A 252 10.41 -26.94 5.22
C HIS A 252 10.42 -25.60 5.98
N PHE A 253 10.40 -25.66 7.30
CA PHE A 253 10.27 -24.48 8.16
C PHE A 253 11.41 -23.47 8.05
N GLU A 254 12.67 -23.92 7.93
CA GLU A 254 13.81 -22.99 7.78
C GLU A 254 13.74 -22.20 6.46
N LYS A 255 13.29 -22.82 5.36
CA LYS A 255 13.08 -22.12 4.10
C LYS A 255 11.95 -21.10 4.19
N ALA A 256 10.88 -21.41 4.94
CA ALA A 256 9.81 -20.46 5.20
C ALA A 256 10.32 -19.22 5.96
N ARG A 257 11.22 -19.41 6.95
CA ARG A 257 11.90 -18.32 7.66
C ARG A 257 12.76 -17.49 6.73
N ASP A 258 13.56 -18.13 5.88
CA ASP A 258 14.40 -17.44 4.89
C ASP A 258 13.54 -16.56 3.96
N VAL A 259 12.39 -17.07 3.54
CA VAL A 259 11.41 -16.33 2.73
C VAL A 259 10.84 -15.13 3.49
N TYR A 260 10.47 -15.28 4.76
CA TYR A 260 10.00 -14.15 5.58
C TYR A 260 11.08 -13.10 5.80
N GLU A 261 12.33 -13.50 6.04
CA GLU A 261 13.48 -12.60 6.17
C GLU A 261 13.80 -11.87 4.86
N GLU A 262 13.71 -12.56 3.71
CA GLU A 262 13.83 -11.95 2.39
C GLU A 262 12.70 -10.95 2.13
N ALA A 263 11.46 -11.30 2.48
CA ALA A 263 10.30 -10.43 2.37
C ALA A 263 10.48 -9.15 3.20
N ILE A 264 10.91 -9.27 4.47
CA ILE A 264 11.17 -8.11 5.34
C ILE A 264 12.25 -7.17 4.76
N ARG A 265 13.25 -7.70 4.04
CA ARG A 265 14.29 -6.88 3.39
C ARG A 265 13.78 -6.17 2.14
N THR A 266 12.93 -6.84 1.36
CA THR A 266 12.48 -6.37 0.03
C THR A 266 11.25 -5.47 0.10
N VAL A 267 10.39 -5.64 1.11
CA VAL A 267 9.13 -4.90 1.20
C VAL A 267 9.35 -3.39 1.37
N MET A 268 8.69 -2.63 0.49
CA MET A 268 8.71 -1.17 0.49
C MET A 268 7.49 -0.56 1.20
N THR A 269 6.31 -1.20 1.22
CA THR A 269 5.11 -0.60 1.80
C THR A 269 4.91 -0.97 3.27
N MET A 270 4.32 -0.06 4.06
CA MET A 270 4.03 -0.34 5.48
C MET A 270 2.99 -1.44 5.64
N ARG A 271 1.99 -1.46 4.73
CA ARG A 271 0.90 -2.45 4.76
C ARG A 271 1.39 -3.86 4.47
N ASP A 272 2.22 -4.01 3.44
CA ASP A 272 2.82 -5.31 3.11
C ASP A 272 3.76 -5.76 4.23
N PHE A 273 4.50 -4.84 4.85
CA PHE A 273 5.38 -5.16 5.97
C PHE A 273 4.59 -5.66 7.17
N THR A 274 3.51 -4.97 7.56
CA THR A 274 2.66 -5.42 8.66
C THR A 274 2.06 -6.79 8.38
N GLN A 275 1.58 -7.03 7.15
CA GLN A 275 0.99 -8.31 6.79
C GLN A 275 2.01 -9.46 6.87
N VAL A 276 3.20 -9.27 6.28
CA VAL A 276 4.26 -10.28 6.30
C VAL A 276 4.75 -10.50 7.73
N PHE A 277 4.99 -9.44 8.50
CA PHE A 277 5.47 -9.52 9.87
C PHE A 277 4.46 -10.21 10.79
N ASP A 278 3.17 -9.86 10.70
CA ASP A 278 2.14 -10.48 11.52
C ASP A 278 1.98 -11.96 11.15
N SER A 279 2.10 -12.33 9.86
CA SER A 279 2.11 -13.75 9.45
C SER A 279 3.36 -14.51 9.92
N TYR A 280 4.53 -13.86 9.94
CA TYR A 280 5.77 -14.47 10.45
C TYR A 280 5.72 -14.67 11.97
N ALA A 281 5.17 -13.69 12.70
CA ALA A 281 4.96 -13.81 14.14
C ALA A 281 3.98 -14.93 14.47
N GLN A 282 2.84 -15.01 13.77
CA GLN A 282 1.88 -16.11 13.92
C GLN A 282 2.51 -17.48 13.60
N PHE A 283 3.38 -17.54 12.59
CA PHE A 283 4.11 -18.76 12.25
C PHE A 283 5.04 -19.20 13.39
N GLU A 284 5.89 -18.31 13.92
CA GLU A 284 6.78 -18.67 15.04
C GLU A 284 5.99 -19.01 16.31
N GLU A 285 4.90 -18.29 16.60
CA GLU A 285 3.98 -18.62 17.71
C GLU A 285 3.37 -20.01 17.53
N SER A 286 2.89 -20.35 16.34
CA SER A 286 2.33 -21.68 16.05
C SER A 286 3.37 -22.79 16.18
N MET A 287 4.62 -22.52 15.79
CA MET A 287 5.73 -23.47 15.91
C MET A 287 6.15 -23.69 17.36
N ILE A 288 6.14 -22.63 18.18
CA ILE A 288 6.38 -22.72 19.62
C ILE A 288 5.23 -23.48 20.29
N ALA A 289 3.97 -23.14 19.99
CA ALA A 289 2.80 -23.80 20.55
C ALA A 289 2.79 -25.30 20.22
N ALA A 290 2.99 -25.67 18.96
CA ALA A 290 3.07 -27.06 18.53
C ALA A 290 4.20 -27.81 19.24
N LYS A 291 5.36 -27.15 19.46
CA LYS A 291 6.46 -27.76 20.20
C LYS A 291 6.14 -27.96 21.68
N VAL A 292 5.56 -26.96 22.35
CA VAL A 292 5.13 -27.06 23.75
C VAL A 292 4.13 -28.21 23.92
N GLU A 293 3.18 -28.37 23.01
CA GLU A 293 2.24 -29.49 23.01
C GLU A 293 2.97 -30.83 22.88
N THR A 294 3.86 -30.99 21.90
CA THR A 294 4.63 -32.24 21.74
C THR A 294 5.50 -32.58 22.95
N THR A 295 6.17 -31.60 23.55
CA THR A 295 6.99 -31.79 24.75
C THR A 295 6.12 -32.15 25.97
N SER A 296 4.88 -31.66 26.02
CA SER A 296 3.93 -32.02 27.07
C SER A 296 3.38 -33.45 26.94
N GLU A 297 3.24 -33.95 25.71
CA GLU A 297 2.69 -35.27 25.41
C GLU A 297 3.74 -36.40 25.47
N LEU A 298 4.97 -36.15 25.02
CA LEU A 298 6.02 -37.16 24.88
C LEU A 298 6.98 -37.26 26.09
N GLY A 299 6.86 -36.33 27.05
CA GLY A 299 7.79 -36.22 28.17
C GLY A 299 9.02 -35.38 27.81
N ARG A 300 9.57 -34.65 28.79
CA ARG A 300 10.70 -33.72 28.57
C ARG A 300 12.00 -34.48 28.37
N GLU A 301 12.53 -34.47 27.15
CA GLU A 301 13.94 -34.73 26.89
C GLU A 301 14.71 -33.40 26.96
N GLU A 302 15.93 -33.39 27.52
CA GLU A 302 16.73 -32.15 27.66
C GLU A 302 17.02 -31.46 26.31
N GLU A 303 17.04 -32.21 25.21
CA GLU A 303 17.23 -31.67 23.86
C GLU A 303 16.02 -30.86 23.36
N ASP A 304 14.79 -31.27 23.72
CA ASP A 304 13.56 -30.56 23.34
C ASP A 304 13.42 -29.23 24.10
N ASP A 305 13.89 -29.18 25.36
CA ASP A 305 13.92 -27.95 26.16
C ASP A 305 14.89 -26.92 25.55
N VAL A 306 16.04 -27.36 25.04
CA VAL A 306 17.01 -26.48 24.35
C VAL A 306 16.47 -25.96 23.01
N ASP A 307 15.79 -26.77 22.21
CA ASP A 307 15.15 -26.30 20.96
C ASP A 307 14.03 -25.30 21.25
N LEU A 308 13.24 -25.52 22.31
CA LEU A 308 12.20 -24.59 22.74
C LEU A 308 12.79 -23.25 23.20
N GLU A 309 13.83 -23.26 24.04
CA GLU A 309 14.53 -22.04 24.46
C GLU A 309 15.12 -21.28 23.27
N LEU A 310 15.72 -22.00 22.31
CA LEU A 310 16.25 -21.39 21.09
C LEU A 310 15.15 -20.70 20.27
N ARG A 311 13.97 -21.32 20.14
CA ARG A 311 12.83 -20.73 19.43
C ARG A 311 12.25 -19.52 20.16
N LEU A 312 12.12 -19.59 21.48
CA LEU A 312 11.69 -18.46 22.31
C LEU A 312 12.65 -17.29 22.19
N ALA A 313 13.96 -17.53 22.30
CA ALA A 313 14.98 -16.49 22.13
C ALA A 313 14.95 -15.87 20.72
N ARG A 314 14.70 -16.65 19.68
CA ARG A 314 14.51 -16.15 18.31
C ARG A 314 13.26 -15.28 18.18
N PHE A 315 12.14 -15.71 18.75
CA PHE A 315 10.89 -14.95 18.74
C PHE A 315 11.05 -13.61 19.49
N GLU A 316 11.68 -13.60 20.67
CA GLU A 316 11.99 -12.38 21.40
C GLU A 316 12.90 -11.43 20.59
N GLN A 317 13.88 -11.99 19.88
CA GLN A 317 14.70 -11.22 18.95
C GLN A 317 13.89 -10.63 17.79
N LEU A 318 12.90 -11.36 17.26
CA LEU A 318 12.04 -10.86 16.18
C LEU A 318 11.15 -9.71 16.68
N ILE A 319 10.53 -9.87 17.85
CA ILE A 319 9.66 -8.86 18.45
C ILE A 319 10.45 -7.61 18.82
N SER A 320 11.64 -7.75 19.42
CA SER A 320 12.51 -6.61 19.74
C SER A 320 13.02 -5.88 18.48
N ARG A 321 13.16 -6.57 17.35
CA ARG A 321 13.54 -5.97 16.06
C ARG A 321 12.40 -5.26 15.33
N ARG A 322 11.13 -5.50 15.67
CA ARG A 322 9.96 -4.91 14.98
C ARG A 322 10.07 -3.39 14.77
N PRO A 323 10.43 -2.57 15.79
CA PRO A 323 10.53 -1.12 15.60
C PRO A 323 11.66 -0.72 14.64
N LEU A 324 12.80 -1.42 14.69
CA LEU A 324 13.94 -1.19 13.81
C LEU A 324 13.61 -1.55 12.36
N LEU A 325 12.95 -2.69 12.15
CA LEU A 325 12.52 -3.14 10.83
C LEU A 325 11.47 -2.21 10.24
N LEU A 326 10.49 -1.76 11.03
CA LEU A 326 9.50 -0.79 10.59
C LEU A 326 10.15 0.54 10.19
N ASN A 327 11.10 1.03 10.98
CA ASN A 327 11.84 2.24 10.64
C ASN A 327 12.65 2.06 9.35
N SER A 328 13.26 0.89 9.13
CA SER A 328 13.98 0.59 7.87
C SER A 328 13.07 0.65 6.64
N VAL A 329 11.82 0.17 6.75
CA VAL A 329 10.81 0.25 5.67
C VAL A 329 10.46 1.70 5.37
N LEU A 330 10.27 2.53 6.41
CA LEU A 330 9.97 3.96 6.24
C LEU A 330 11.12 4.73 5.59
N LEU A 331 12.36 4.39 5.96
CA LEU A 331 13.56 4.96 5.33
C LEU A 331 13.72 4.50 3.88
N ARG A 332 13.34 3.26 3.53
CA ARG A 332 13.31 2.79 2.12
C ARG A 332 12.27 3.53 1.28
N GLN A 333 11.11 3.87 1.85
CA GLN A 333 10.11 4.68 1.14
C GLN A 333 10.59 6.10 0.90
N ASN A 334 11.15 6.73 1.93
CA ASN A 334 11.57 8.13 1.88
C ASN A 334 12.89 8.33 2.64
N PRO A 335 14.05 8.17 1.97
CA PRO A 335 15.36 8.31 2.60
C PRO A 335 15.63 9.70 3.19
N HIS A 336 14.95 10.73 2.68
CA HIS A 336 15.18 12.12 3.07
C HIS A 336 14.34 12.61 4.25
N ARG A 337 13.62 11.71 4.95
CA ARG A 337 12.85 12.04 6.16
C ARG A 337 13.76 12.08 7.39
N VAL A 338 14.16 13.29 7.77
CA VAL A 338 15.05 13.57 8.92
C VAL A 338 14.48 13.02 10.25
N HIS A 339 13.17 13.14 10.47
CA HIS A 339 12.53 12.67 11.71
C HIS A 339 12.62 11.15 11.91
N GLU A 340 12.58 10.38 10.81
CA GLU A 340 12.67 8.92 10.88
C GLU A 340 14.09 8.47 11.19
N TRP A 341 15.11 9.19 10.74
CA TRP A 341 16.50 8.94 11.15
C TRP A 341 16.73 9.19 12.64
N HIS A 342 16.15 10.25 13.20
CA HIS A 342 16.21 10.50 14.66
C HIS A 342 15.52 9.40 15.46
N LYS A 343 14.37 8.90 15.01
CA LYS A 343 13.72 7.74 15.63
C LYS A 343 14.60 6.51 15.57
N ARG A 344 15.31 6.27 14.46
CA ARG A 344 16.25 5.15 14.35
C ARG A 344 17.34 5.22 15.41
N VAL A 345 17.92 6.40 15.59
CA VAL A 345 18.96 6.61 16.62
C VAL A 345 18.40 6.38 18.02
N ALA A 346 17.20 6.87 18.31
CA ALA A 346 16.53 6.62 19.59
C ALA A 346 16.29 5.11 19.84
N LEU A 347 16.03 4.34 18.78
CA LEU A 347 15.87 2.88 18.88
C LEU A 347 17.20 2.13 19.09
N HIS A 348 18.34 2.70 18.68
CA HIS A 348 19.67 2.11 18.91
C HIS A 348 20.33 2.54 20.24
N GLN A 349 19.57 3.16 21.15
CA GLN A 349 20.07 3.55 22.48
C GLN A 349 20.73 2.35 23.19
N GLY A 350 21.97 2.55 23.66
CA GLY A 350 22.78 1.49 24.28
C GLY A 350 23.81 0.81 23.36
N ARG A 351 23.81 1.11 22.04
CA ARG A 351 24.81 0.58 21.08
C ARG A 351 25.54 1.70 20.31
N PRO A 352 26.65 2.24 20.85
CA PRO A 352 27.33 3.39 20.26
C PRO A 352 27.78 3.20 18.80
N ARG A 353 28.26 2.01 18.44
CA ARG A 353 28.73 1.71 17.07
C ARG A 353 27.60 1.76 16.03
N GLU A 354 26.42 1.22 16.38
CA GLU A 354 25.26 1.26 15.50
C GLU A 354 24.72 2.68 15.35
N ILE A 355 24.74 3.47 16.42
CA ILE A 355 24.38 4.90 16.36
C ILE A 355 25.30 5.66 15.40
N ILE A 356 26.61 5.46 15.47
CA ILE A 356 27.56 6.11 14.56
C ILE A 356 27.30 5.70 13.11
N ASN A 357 27.10 4.41 12.84
CA ASN A 357 26.80 3.93 11.49
C ASN A 357 25.50 4.54 10.95
N THR A 358 24.44 4.58 11.77
CA THR A 358 23.15 5.15 11.35
C THR A 358 23.22 6.65 11.07
N TYR A 359 23.95 7.42 11.87
CA TYR A 359 24.19 8.83 11.57
C TYR A 359 25.06 9.03 10.33
N THR A 360 26.06 8.17 10.12
CA THR A 360 26.93 8.23 8.93
C THR A 360 26.12 7.91 7.66
N GLU A 361 25.28 6.89 7.70
CA GLU A 361 24.33 6.56 6.64
C GLU A 361 23.32 7.70 6.41
N ALA A 362 22.77 8.29 7.48
CA ALA A 362 21.83 9.40 7.39
C ALA A 362 22.46 10.61 6.67
N VAL A 363 23.69 10.96 7.04
CA VAL A 363 24.43 12.08 6.44
C VAL A 363 24.74 11.82 4.96
N GLN A 364 25.03 10.59 4.57
CA GLN A 364 25.32 10.24 3.17
C GLN A 364 24.05 10.18 2.30
N THR A 365 22.90 9.85 2.89
CA THR A 365 21.65 9.59 2.15
C THR A 365 20.71 10.80 2.10
N VAL A 366 20.80 11.73 3.05
CA VAL A 366 19.91 12.89 3.12
C VAL A 366 20.41 14.01 2.21
N ASP A 367 19.75 14.19 1.07
CA ASP A 367 19.91 15.36 0.21
C ASP A 367 19.30 16.61 0.88
N PRO A 368 20.07 17.68 1.17
CA PRO A 368 19.55 18.89 1.83
C PRO A 368 18.44 19.62 1.07
N PHE A 369 18.34 19.43 -0.26
CA PHE A 369 17.32 20.06 -1.10
C PHE A 369 15.98 19.32 -1.13
N LYS A 370 15.99 17.99 -0.95
CA LYS A 370 14.80 17.12 -0.98
C LYS A 370 14.32 16.73 0.42
N ALA A 371 15.10 17.06 1.45
CA ALA A 371 14.78 16.73 2.83
C ALA A 371 13.45 17.33 3.29
N THR A 372 12.61 16.48 3.87
CA THR A 372 11.40 16.90 4.57
C THR A 372 11.71 16.90 6.07
N GLY A 373 11.87 18.09 6.64
CA GLY A 373 12.33 18.31 8.01
C GLY A 373 13.51 19.28 8.03
N LYS A 374 14.16 19.39 9.20
CA LYS A 374 15.30 20.29 9.44
C LYS A 374 16.61 19.49 9.39
N PRO A 375 17.37 19.48 8.27
CA PRO A 375 18.55 18.62 8.13
C PRO A 375 19.66 18.94 9.13
N HIS A 376 19.76 20.21 9.57
CA HIS A 376 20.73 20.63 10.57
C HIS A 376 20.59 19.87 11.89
N THR A 377 19.39 19.41 12.24
CA THR A 377 19.15 18.68 13.50
C THR A 377 19.88 17.34 13.53
N LEU A 378 20.10 16.67 12.40
CA LEU A 378 20.88 15.42 12.34
C LEU A 378 22.35 15.67 12.66
N TRP A 379 22.93 16.70 12.06
CA TRP A 379 24.31 17.09 12.32
C TRP A 379 24.53 17.52 13.77
N VAL A 380 23.59 18.30 14.33
CA VAL A 380 23.64 18.73 15.73
C VAL A 380 23.49 17.55 16.68
N ALA A 381 22.55 16.63 16.43
CA ALA A 381 22.38 15.45 17.26
C ALA A 381 23.59 14.49 17.16
N PHE A 382 24.22 14.40 15.99
CA PHE A 382 25.45 13.63 15.81
C PHE A 382 26.61 14.25 16.59
N ALA A 383 26.76 15.58 16.57
CA ALA A 383 27.78 16.27 17.35
C ALA A 383 27.56 16.11 18.87
N LYS A 384 26.31 16.27 19.35
CA LYS A 384 25.95 16.04 20.76
C LYS A 384 26.23 14.60 21.20
N PHE A 385 26.04 13.61 20.32
CA PHE A 385 26.39 12.24 20.63
C PHE A 385 27.90 12.02 20.85
N TYR A 386 28.78 12.73 20.13
CA TYR A 386 30.22 12.69 20.41
C TYR A 386 30.61 13.50 21.63
N GLU A 387 29.91 14.61 21.90
CA GLU A 387 30.04 15.41 23.12
C GLU A 387 29.75 14.56 24.37
N ASP A 388 28.64 13.82 24.38
CA ASP A 388 28.25 12.93 25.47
C ASP A 388 29.28 11.80 25.72
N ASN A 389 30.00 11.38 24.67
CA ASN A 389 31.05 10.36 24.75
C ASN A 389 32.45 10.95 25.05
N GLY A 390 32.57 12.28 25.25
CA GLY A 390 33.82 12.96 25.56
C GLY A 390 34.80 13.14 24.38
N GLN A 391 34.35 12.90 23.14
CA GLN A 391 35.18 13.00 21.93
C GLN A 391 34.99 14.35 21.23
N LEU A 392 35.61 15.39 21.78
CA LEU A 392 35.44 16.77 21.29
C LEU A 392 36.03 17.02 19.90
N ASP A 393 37.15 16.38 19.58
CA ASP A 393 37.82 16.57 18.29
C ASP A 393 36.99 15.98 17.14
N ASP A 394 36.36 14.84 17.36
CA ASP A 394 35.45 14.23 16.39
C ASP A 394 34.17 15.08 16.22
N ALA A 395 33.62 15.61 17.32
CA ALA A 395 32.51 16.55 17.27
C ALA A 395 32.84 17.80 16.44
N ARG A 396 34.05 18.37 16.61
CA ARG A 396 34.55 19.50 15.79
C ARG A 396 34.64 19.14 14.32
N ILE A 397 35.20 17.98 13.99
CA ILE A 397 35.33 17.52 12.59
C ILE A 397 33.94 17.37 11.93
N ILE A 398 32.96 16.85 12.68
CA ILE A 398 31.59 16.67 12.20
C ILE A 398 30.92 18.02 11.96
N LEU A 399 31.06 18.96 12.90
CA LEU A 399 30.53 20.30 12.77
C LEU A 399 31.20 21.07 11.63
N GLU A 400 32.52 20.94 11.45
CA GLU A 400 33.22 21.50 10.30
C GLU A 400 32.71 20.91 8.98
N LYS A 401 32.44 19.61 8.93
CA LYS A 401 31.79 18.98 7.76
C LYS A 401 30.38 19.53 7.55
N ALA A 402 29.59 19.71 8.61
CA ALA A 402 28.24 20.27 8.55
C ALA A 402 28.25 21.70 7.97
N THR A 403 29.22 22.55 8.35
CA THR A 403 29.33 23.91 7.80
C THR A 403 29.62 23.94 6.30
N LYS A 404 30.22 22.87 5.75
CA LYS A 404 30.52 22.72 4.32
C LYS A 404 29.32 22.25 3.50
N VAL A 405 28.25 21.76 4.14
CA VAL A 405 27.04 21.28 3.45
C VAL A 405 26.19 22.46 2.96
N SER A 406 25.77 22.42 1.70
CA SER A 406 24.85 23.39 1.11
C SER A 406 23.41 23.07 1.50
N PHE A 407 22.91 23.69 2.58
CA PHE A 407 21.51 23.59 2.98
C PHE A 407 20.58 24.38 2.05
N LYS A 408 19.27 24.12 2.09
CA LYS A 408 18.27 24.89 1.35
C LYS A 408 17.95 26.23 2.02
N GLN A 409 17.90 26.27 3.35
CA GLN A 409 17.62 27.47 4.13
C GLN A 409 18.88 28.01 4.81
N VAL A 410 19.01 29.33 4.85
CA VAL A 410 20.12 30.01 5.54
C VAL A 410 20.05 29.82 7.06
N ASP A 411 18.84 29.72 7.60
CA ASP A 411 18.58 29.51 9.02
C ASP A 411 19.07 28.13 9.52
N ASP A 412 19.09 27.13 8.64
CA ASP A 412 19.62 25.80 8.95
C ASP A 412 21.13 25.87 9.21
N LEU A 413 21.86 26.55 8.32
CA LEU A 413 23.30 26.74 8.46
C LEU A 413 23.64 27.65 9.64
N ALA A 414 22.85 28.72 9.85
CA ALA A 414 23.00 29.60 11.01
C ALA A 414 22.83 28.83 12.33
N SER A 415 21.87 27.91 12.40
CA SER A 415 21.66 27.08 13.59
C SER A 415 22.82 26.11 13.85
N VAL A 416 23.46 25.56 12.80
CA VAL A 416 24.69 24.77 12.96
C VAL A 416 25.80 25.61 13.58
N TRP A 417 26.03 26.84 13.09
CA TRP A 417 27.05 27.74 13.65
C TRP A 417 26.77 28.14 15.09
N CYS A 418 25.51 28.42 15.45
CA CYS A 418 25.12 28.67 16.84
C CYS A 418 25.45 27.47 17.73
N GLU A 419 25.08 26.26 17.32
CA GLU A 419 25.34 25.04 18.10
C GLU A 419 26.85 24.72 18.18
N CYS A 420 27.64 25.02 17.15
CA CYS A 420 29.10 24.92 17.24
C CYS A 420 29.66 25.83 18.33
N SER A 421 29.09 27.03 18.45
CA SER A 421 29.51 28.04 19.41
C SER A 421 29.06 27.64 20.81
N GLU A 422 27.83 27.17 20.97
CA GLU A 422 27.31 26.63 22.22
C GLU A 422 28.13 25.43 22.72
N LEU A 423 28.58 24.54 21.84
CA LEU A 423 29.44 23.42 22.21
C LEU A 423 30.77 23.91 22.80
N GLU A 424 31.44 24.87 22.17
CA GLU A 424 32.69 25.41 22.71
C GLU A 424 32.47 26.22 23.99
N LEU A 425 31.30 26.86 24.17
CA LEU A 425 30.94 27.54 25.41
C LEU A 425 30.73 26.58 26.58
N ARG A 426 30.09 25.42 26.34
CA ARG A 426 29.95 24.38 27.38
C ARG A 426 31.28 23.83 27.85
N HIS A 427 32.29 23.83 26.98
CA HIS A 427 33.65 23.40 27.30
C HIS A 427 34.59 24.57 27.68
N GLU A 428 34.04 25.75 27.98
CA GLU A 428 34.78 26.95 28.43
C GLU A 428 35.85 27.46 27.43
N ASN A 429 35.80 27.05 26.16
CA ASN A 429 36.73 27.49 25.11
C ASN A 429 36.24 28.77 24.41
N TYR A 430 36.13 29.86 25.17
CA TYR A 430 35.59 31.13 24.71
C TYR A 430 36.33 31.71 23.48
N ASP A 431 37.66 31.62 23.44
CA ASP A 431 38.48 32.10 22.31
C ASP A 431 38.21 31.35 20.99
N GLN A 432 37.89 30.06 21.09
CA GLN A 432 37.56 29.24 19.93
C GLN A 432 36.14 29.57 19.45
N ALA A 433 35.20 29.77 20.37
CA ALA A 433 33.84 30.22 20.05
C ALA A 433 33.85 31.58 19.31
N PHE A 434 34.66 32.55 19.77
CA PHE A 434 34.86 33.83 19.07
C PHE A 434 35.43 33.64 17.67
N ARG A 435 36.44 32.79 17.50
CA ARG A 435 37.03 32.51 16.19
C ARG A 435 36.03 31.87 15.24
N LEU A 436 35.19 30.96 15.71
CA LEU A 436 34.15 30.31 14.91
C LEU A 436 33.06 31.31 14.48
N LEU A 437 32.54 32.13 15.40
CA LEU A 437 31.52 33.12 15.06
C LEU A 437 32.06 34.26 14.18
N ARG A 438 33.30 34.71 14.41
CA ARG A 438 33.97 35.68 13.53
C ARG A 438 34.22 35.11 12.14
N LYS A 439 34.50 33.80 12.03
CA LYS A 439 34.61 33.10 10.74
C LYS A 439 33.26 32.98 10.04
N ALA A 440 32.17 32.74 10.79
CA ALA A 440 30.82 32.67 10.25
C ALA A 440 30.27 34.04 9.80
N THR A 441 30.71 35.12 10.46
CA THR A 441 30.33 36.52 10.15
C THR A 441 31.31 37.23 9.24
N ALA A 442 32.41 36.59 8.84
CA ALA A 442 33.37 37.14 7.90
C ALA A 442 32.74 37.29 6.51
N LEU A 443 32.61 38.54 6.05
CA LEU A 443 32.00 38.90 4.77
C LEU A 443 32.73 38.24 3.58
N PRO A 444 32.13 37.26 2.90
CA PRO A 444 32.43 37.04 1.49
C PRO A 444 31.69 38.14 0.71
N ARG A 445 32.08 38.34 -0.55
CA ARG A 445 31.50 39.32 -1.51
C ARG A 445 30.00 39.61 -1.27
N ARG A 446 29.54 40.88 -1.38
CA ARG A 446 28.14 41.28 -1.15
C ARG A 446 27.16 40.45 -2.03
N VAL A 447 26.44 39.49 -1.44
CA VAL A 447 25.41 38.67 -2.11
C VAL A 447 24.04 38.88 -1.44
N GLU A 448 22.95 38.84 -2.20
CA GLU A 448 21.58 38.96 -1.69
C GLU A 448 21.16 37.73 -0.86
N TYR A 449 20.33 37.95 0.18
CA TYR A 449 19.94 36.91 1.14
C TYR A 449 19.08 35.80 0.50
N PHE A 450 18.30 36.16 -0.52
CA PHE A 450 17.32 35.28 -1.16
C PHE A 450 17.77 34.73 -2.52
N ASP A 451 18.96 35.07 -2.99
CA ASP A 451 19.43 34.61 -4.31
C ASP A 451 19.80 33.12 -4.28
N GLY A 452 18.91 32.27 -4.79
CA GLY A 452 19.05 30.82 -4.86
C GLY A 452 20.25 30.31 -5.66
N SER A 453 20.95 31.17 -6.41
CA SER A 453 22.08 30.79 -7.26
C SER A 453 23.40 30.58 -6.50
N GLU A 454 23.57 31.23 -5.35
CA GLU A 454 24.82 31.22 -4.57
C GLU A 454 24.75 30.27 -3.36
N PRO A 455 25.87 29.64 -2.94
CA PRO A 455 25.89 28.77 -1.77
C PRO A 455 25.40 29.50 -0.50
N VAL A 456 24.65 28.78 0.33
CA VAL A 456 24.10 29.31 1.59
C VAL A 456 25.18 29.83 2.55
N GLN A 457 26.41 29.32 2.45
CA GLN A 457 27.59 29.83 3.17
C GLN A 457 27.86 31.32 2.92
N ASN A 458 27.62 31.79 1.70
CA ASN A 458 27.79 33.21 1.36
C ASN A 458 26.67 34.08 1.91
N ARG A 459 25.59 33.51 2.48
CA ARG A 459 24.43 34.25 3.01
C ARG A 459 24.35 34.24 4.53
N VAL A 460 25.14 33.41 5.21
CA VAL A 460 25.13 33.27 6.69
C VAL A 460 25.44 34.59 7.39
N TYR A 461 26.31 35.43 6.81
CA TYR A 461 26.64 36.75 7.36
C TYR A 461 25.43 37.68 7.48
N LYS A 462 24.31 37.36 6.84
CA LYS A 462 23.05 38.10 6.95
C LYS A 462 22.06 37.51 7.97
N SER A 463 22.38 36.39 8.61
CA SER A 463 21.51 35.79 9.61
C SER A 463 21.61 36.54 10.92
N LEU A 464 20.48 37.08 11.39
CA LEU A 464 20.38 37.77 12.68
C LEU A 464 20.78 36.87 13.86
N LYS A 465 20.48 35.58 13.78
CA LYS A 465 20.68 34.63 14.88
C LYS A 465 22.16 34.43 15.22
N VAL A 466 23.04 34.43 14.21
CA VAL A 466 24.48 34.34 14.44
C VAL A 466 25.03 35.64 15.01
N TRP A 467 24.52 36.78 14.54
CA TRP A 467 24.90 38.09 15.04
C TRP A 467 24.42 38.37 16.47
N SER A 468 23.20 37.93 16.83
CA SER A 468 22.70 38.05 18.21
C SER A 468 23.57 37.23 19.16
N MET A 469 23.87 35.98 18.80
CA MET A 469 24.77 35.13 19.61
C MET A 469 26.17 35.75 19.76
N LEU A 470 26.70 36.33 18.68
CA LEU A 470 27.98 37.04 18.75
C LEU A 470 27.90 38.28 19.64
N ALA A 471 26.81 39.04 19.59
CA ALA A 471 26.59 40.21 20.43
C ALA A 471 26.49 39.80 21.92
N ASP A 472 25.69 38.80 22.25
CA ASP A 472 25.52 38.28 23.62
C ASP A 472 26.87 37.79 24.19
N LEU A 473 27.72 37.18 23.36
CA LEU A 473 29.06 36.74 23.76
C LEU A 473 30.05 37.89 23.93
N GLU A 474 30.02 38.89 23.05
CA GLU A 474 30.85 40.09 23.19
C GLU A 474 30.38 40.98 24.36
N GLU A 475 29.11 40.94 24.76
CA GLU A 475 28.63 41.63 25.97
C GLU A 475 29.11 40.95 27.24
N SER A 476 29.10 39.62 27.28
CA SER A 476 29.49 38.86 28.48
C SER A 476 31.01 38.75 28.67
N LEU A 477 31.78 38.68 27.59
CA LEU A 477 33.22 38.37 27.63
C LEU A 477 34.09 39.36 26.85
N GLY A 478 33.49 40.23 26.04
CA GLY A 478 34.20 41.08 25.09
C GLY A 478 34.71 42.40 25.66
N THR A 479 35.39 43.15 24.80
CA THR A 479 35.86 44.51 25.10
C THR A 479 34.84 45.53 24.59
N PHE A 480 34.70 46.66 25.28
CA PHE A 480 33.78 47.73 24.86
C PHE A 480 33.90 48.10 23.37
N GLN A 481 35.11 48.13 22.82
CA GLN A 481 35.36 48.45 21.42
C GLN A 481 34.92 47.33 20.45
N SER A 482 35.08 46.06 20.84
CA SER A 482 34.65 44.92 20.01
C SER A 482 33.13 44.78 20.00
N THR A 483 32.47 44.94 21.15
CA THR A 483 31.01 44.93 21.29
C THR A 483 30.38 46.05 20.47
N LYS A 484 30.92 47.28 20.56
CA LYS A 484 30.49 48.41 19.74
C LYS A 484 30.64 48.14 18.24
N ALA A 485 31.79 47.60 17.82
CA ALA A 485 32.04 47.29 16.41
C ALA A 485 31.09 46.19 15.88
N VAL A 486 30.68 45.24 16.71
CA VAL A 486 29.68 44.21 16.35
C VAL A 486 28.31 44.85 16.16
N TYR A 487 27.85 45.68 17.10
CA TYR A 487 26.57 46.37 16.99
C TYR A 487 26.49 47.33 15.80
N ASP A 488 27.54 48.12 15.57
CA ASP A 488 27.62 49.00 14.40
C ASP A 488 27.54 48.21 13.09
N ARG A 489 28.17 47.03 13.02
CA ARG A 489 28.08 46.14 11.85
C ARG A 489 26.68 45.56 11.65
N ILE A 490 25.96 45.23 12.72
CA ILE A 490 24.58 44.73 12.65
C ILE A 490 23.65 45.82 12.07
N LEU A 491 23.85 47.08 12.47
CA LEU A 491 23.13 48.23 11.95
C LEU A 491 23.48 48.51 10.47
N ASP A 492 24.77 48.46 10.11
CA ASP A 492 25.23 48.67 8.74
C ASP A 492 24.66 47.63 7.75
N LEU A 493 24.52 46.38 8.20
CA LEU A 493 23.92 45.31 7.40
C LEU A 493 22.39 45.39 7.30
N ARG A 494 21.73 46.26 8.09
CA ARG A 494 20.28 46.44 8.17
C ARG A 494 19.49 45.18 8.59
N ILE A 495 20.09 44.33 9.43
CA ILE A 495 19.48 43.08 9.91
C ILE A 495 18.92 43.24 11.34
N ALA A 496 19.21 44.36 11.99
CA ALA A 496 18.80 44.63 13.36
C ALA A 496 17.27 44.44 13.57
N THR A 497 16.89 43.95 14.75
CA THR A 497 15.54 44.11 15.29
C THR A 497 15.49 45.33 16.20
N PRO A 498 14.30 45.93 16.43
CA PRO A 498 14.15 47.03 17.39
C PRO A 498 14.73 46.71 18.77
N GLN A 499 14.58 45.46 19.24
CA GLN A 499 15.15 45.00 20.51
C GLN A 499 16.68 45.08 20.54
N ILE A 500 17.36 44.71 19.45
CA ILE A 500 18.82 44.78 19.37
C ILE A 500 19.32 46.23 19.41
N VAL A 501 18.57 47.16 18.80
CA VAL A 501 18.89 48.60 18.90
C VAL A 501 18.74 49.09 20.33
N ILE A 502 17.67 48.69 21.01
CA ILE A 502 17.43 49.04 22.42
C ILE A 502 18.54 48.46 23.31
N ASN A 503 18.93 47.20 23.10
CA ASN A 503 20.03 46.56 23.84
C ASN A 503 21.35 47.30 23.62
N TYR A 504 21.67 47.67 22.37
CA TYR A 504 22.86 48.46 22.08
C TYR A 504 22.86 49.84 22.75
N ALA A 505 21.71 50.53 22.74
CA ALA A 505 21.53 51.79 23.43
C ALA A 505 21.70 51.65 24.96
N MET A 506 21.12 50.60 25.56
CA MET A 506 21.32 50.27 26.97
C MET A 506 22.79 49.99 27.31
N PHE A 507 23.48 49.20 26.48
CA PHE A 507 24.90 48.89 26.69
C PHE A 507 25.79 50.16 26.67
N LEU A 508 25.56 51.06 25.70
CA LEU A 508 26.30 52.33 25.63
C LEU A 508 26.01 53.25 26.82
N GLU A 509 24.79 53.18 27.36
CA GLU A 509 24.36 53.92 28.54
C GLU A 509 25.02 53.42 29.83
N GLU A 510 25.10 52.11 30.04
CA GLU A 510 25.80 51.50 31.19
C GLU A 510 27.28 51.93 31.25
N HIS A 511 27.90 52.11 30.09
CA HIS A 511 29.26 52.63 29.94
C HIS A 511 29.38 54.16 29.94
N LYS A 512 28.27 54.90 30.15
CA LYS A 512 28.16 56.37 30.22
C LYS A 512 28.42 57.13 28.91
N TYR A 513 28.31 56.48 27.75
CA TYR A 513 28.43 57.11 26.43
C TYR A 513 27.06 57.53 25.89
N PHE A 514 26.42 58.49 26.56
CA PHE A 514 25.07 58.94 26.24
C PHE A 514 24.92 59.47 24.80
N GLU A 515 25.89 60.25 24.30
CA GLU A 515 25.81 60.78 22.92
C GLU A 515 25.89 59.70 21.85
N GLU A 516 26.56 58.58 22.13
CA GLU A 516 26.65 57.46 21.20
C GLU A 516 25.39 56.59 21.26
N SER A 517 24.80 56.42 22.46
CA SER A 517 23.48 55.80 22.62
C SER A 517 22.42 56.54 21.79
N PHE A 518 22.38 57.87 21.89
CA PHE A 518 21.41 58.64 21.11
C PHE A 518 21.64 58.54 19.60
N LYS A 519 22.89 58.43 19.14
CA LYS A 519 23.21 58.16 17.72
C LYS A 519 22.78 56.77 17.29
N ALA A 520 22.88 55.77 18.17
CA ALA A 520 22.42 54.41 17.90
C ALA A 520 20.90 54.36 17.74
N ASP A 521 20.16 55.05 18.62
CA ASP A 521 18.70 55.17 18.53
C ASP A 521 18.25 55.95 17.28
N GLU A 522 18.88 57.09 16.97
CA GLU A 522 18.62 57.87 15.75
C GLU A 522 18.87 57.02 14.48
N ARG A 523 19.94 56.21 14.47
CA ARG A 523 20.20 55.24 13.39
C ARG A 523 19.12 54.17 13.33
N GLY A 524 18.69 53.61 14.46
CA GLY A 524 17.59 52.66 14.54
C GLY A 524 16.28 53.21 13.98
N ILE A 525 15.93 54.44 14.33
CA ILE A 525 14.74 55.15 13.83
C ILE A 525 14.80 55.30 12.31
N SER A 526 15.97 55.62 11.74
CA SER A 526 16.14 55.74 10.29
C SER A 526 15.98 54.42 9.52
N LEU A 527 16.18 53.28 10.20
CA LEU A 527 16.15 51.94 9.60
C LEU A 527 14.76 51.32 9.58
N PHE A 528 13.93 51.58 10.60
CA PHE A 528 12.61 50.97 10.75
C PHE A 528 11.47 51.91 10.32
N LYS A 529 10.37 51.31 9.87
CA LYS A 529 9.10 52.03 9.60
C LYS A 529 8.08 51.70 10.67
N TRP A 530 7.14 52.61 10.92
CA TRP A 530 5.98 52.40 11.79
C TRP A 530 5.27 51.08 11.43
N PRO A 531 4.86 50.22 12.38
CA PRO A 531 4.72 50.41 13.84
C PRO A 531 5.94 50.12 14.73
N ASN A 532 6.96 49.42 14.25
CA ASN A 532 8.07 48.90 15.10
C ASN A 532 8.99 49.99 15.69
N VAL A 533 8.84 51.23 15.25
CA VAL A 533 9.59 52.40 15.72
C VAL A 533 9.01 52.96 17.01
N SER A 534 7.76 52.63 17.38
CA SER A 534 7.11 53.16 18.59
C SER A 534 7.91 52.84 19.85
N ASP A 535 8.44 51.64 19.92
CA ASP A 535 9.14 51.13 21.09
C ASP A 535 10.53 51.78 21.19
N ILE A 536 11.20 51.99 20.05
CA ILE A 536 12.47 52.74 19.99
C ILE A 536 12.25 54.20 20.38
N TRP A 537 11.22 54.86 19.84
CA TRP A 537 10.91 56.26 20.17
C TRP A 537 10.56 56.46 21.64
N SER A 538 9.72 55.60 22.22
CA SER A 538 9.35 55.70 23.63
C SER A 538 10.56 55.51 24.56
N THR A 539 11.44 54.56 24.25
CA THR A 539 12.67 54.34 25.01
C THR A 539 13.66 55.50 24.82
N TYR A 540 13.82 56.01 23.60
CA TYR A 540 14.70 57.13 23.30
C TYR A 540 14.24 58.43 23.96
N LEU A 541 12.94 58.76 23.89
CA LEU A 541 12.40 59.99 24.46
C LEU A 541 12.43 59.98 25.99
N THR A 542 12.07 58.86 26.64
CA THR A 542 12.20 58.72 28.09
C THR A 542 13.65 58.90 28.56
N LYS A 543 14.60 58.27 27.85
CA LYS A 543 16.04 58.39 28.15
C LYS A 543 16.59 59.78 27.88
N PHE A 544 16.15 60.44 26.81
CA PHE A 544 16.56 61.80 26.47
C PHE A 544 16.07 62.82 27.51
N ILE A 545 14.83 62.68 27.98
CA ILE A 545 14.27 63.51 29.04
C ILE A 545 15.02 63.30 30.36
N ALA A 546 15.31 62.06 30.73
CA ALA A 546 16.04 61.73 31.96
C ALA A 546 17.48 62.28 31.98
N CYS A 547 18.19 62.25 30.84
CA CYS A 547 19.58 62.69 30.76
C CYS A 547 19.76 64.20 30.60
N TYR A 548 18.91 64.87 29.82
CA TYR A 548 19.11 66.27 29.43
C TYR A 548 18.12 67.27 30.03
N GLY A 549 17.24 66.84 30.94
CA GLY A 549 16.16 67.62 31.57
C GLY A 549 16.50 69.08 31.89
N GLY A 550 16.41 69.96 30.88
CA GLY A 550 16.63 71.41 30.95
C GLY A 550 17.76 72.01 30.10
N ARG A 551 18.71 71.26 29.52
CA ARG A 551 19.89 71.86 28.81
C ARG A 551 19.76 72.00 27.28
N LYS A 552 18.91 71.20 26.62
CA LYS A 552 18.71 71.23 25.15
C LYS A 552 17.22 71.08 24.77
N LEU A 553 16.41 72.06 25.18
CA LEU A 553 14.94 72.05 24.98
C LEU A 553 14.52 72.12 23.51
N GLU A 554 15.25 72.85 22.67
CA GLU A 554 14.95 72.95 21.23
C GLU A 554 15.13 71.60 20.53
N ARG A 555 16.25 70.92 20.79
CA ARG A 555 16.48 69.57 20.26
C ARG A 555 15.45 68.56 20.77
N ALA A 556 14.99 68.69 22.02
CA ALA A 556 13.92 67.84 22.53
C ALA A 556 12.62 68.05 21.71
N ARG A 557 12.25 69.30 21.43
CA ARG A 557 11.07 69.63 20.63
C ARG A 557 11.18 69.09 19.21
N ASP A 558 12.32 69.26 18.56
CA ASP A 558 12.55 68.72 17.22
C ASP A 558 12.40 67.19 17.17
N LEU A 559 12.87 66.49 18.22
CA LEU A 559 12.73 65.04 18.34
C LEU A 559 11.29 64.60 18.60
N PHE A 560 10.54 65.34 19.43
CA PHE A 560 9.12 65.10 19.64
C PHE A 560 8.30 65.37 18.36
N GLU A 561 8.62 66.43 17.60
CA GLU A 561 7.97 66.71 16.31
C GLU A 561 8.24 65.61 15.28
N GLN A 562 9.48 65.09 15.20
CA GLN A 562 9.82 63.95 14.34
C GLN A 562 9.15 62.64 14.79
N ALA A 563 8.96 62.45 16.10
CA ALA A 563 8.26 61.29 16.65
C ALA A 563 6.74 61.35 16.37
N LEU A 564 6.17 62.55 16.31
CA LEU A 564 4.73 62.80 16.10
C LEU A 564 4.27 62.67 14.64
N ASP A 565 5.21 62.54 13.69
CA ASP A 565 4.97 62.37 12.25
C ASP A 565 4.46 60.95 11.90
N CYS A 566 3.52 60.41 12.68
CA CYS A 566 3.13 59.00 12.64
C CYS A 566 1.63 58.71 12.85
N PRO A 567 1.18 57.45 12.59
CA PRO A 567 -0.24 57.11 12.57
C PRO A 567 -0.95 57.35 13.91
N PRO A 568 -2.22 57.81 13.90
CA PRO A 568 -2.93 58.33 15.09
C PRO A 568 -3.14 57.31 16.23
N LYS A 569 -2.89 56.02 15.99
CA LYS A 569 -3.00 54.96 17.00
C LYS A 569 -1.84 54.92 18.01
N TYR A 570 -0.64 55.36 17.62
CA TYR A 570 0.57 55.33 18.48
C TYR A 570 0.93 56.71 19.03
N ALA A 571 0.35 57.78 18.46
CA ALA A 571 0.53 59.14 18.92
C ALA A 571 0.10 59.35 20.38
N LYS A 572 -0.94 58.65 20.86
CA LYS A 572 -1.46 58.81 22.23
C LYS A 572 -0.39 58.53 23.30
N THR A 573 0.44 57.52 23.10
CA THR A 573 1.50 57.14 24.05
C THR A 573 2.67 58.14 24.01
N LEU A 574 2.97 58.69 22.83
CA LEU A 574 4.00 59.71 22.63
C LEU A 574 3.58 61.09 23.14
N TYR A 575 2.28 61.41 23.14
CA TYR A 575 1.71 62.63 23.74
C TYR A 575 1.64 62.58 25.28
N LEU A 576 1.70 61.39 25.88
CA LEU A 576 1.65 61.19 27.34
C LEU A 576 3.04 61.19 27.99
N LEU A 577 4.10 60.99 27.20
CA LEU A 577 5.50 61.12 27.55
C LEU A 577 5.93 62.59 27.49
#